data_AF-A0A820I9I8-F1
#
_entry.id   AF-A0A820I9I8-F1
#
_cell.length_a   1.000
_cell.length_b   1.000
_cell.length_c   1.000
_cell.angle_alpha   90.00
_cell.angle_beta   90.00
_cell.angle_gamma   90.00
#
_symmetry.space_group_name_H-M   'P 1'
#
loop_
_entity.id
_entity.type
_entity.pdbx_description
1 polymer ?
#
loop_
_entity_poly.entity_id
_entity_poly.type
_entity_poly.pdbx_seq_one_letter_code
_entity_poly.pdbx_strand_id
1 'polypeptide(L)'
;VSGLSGRRLVPRIHYLQQIQAVIIKSKDLVDQIQSDQIKRIKKKANETLSINIFNTEQGQSTTGLNGQFVHSQLLIDCLLRMNPTTIEQDEFVSVCKEEYKGNQHELSIINDFEKNYTPSRAIWWYTRPSFLYRLLNKALRIQNIDLIYLFRFFIRDLHRQLLEYQSLNVIRVYRGQLMINDELQILKDSIGKFISINSFFSTSLNRDLAEVFSRDSDNCERVLFEIDANPQLTNEKTIC
;
A
#
# COMPACT_ATOMS: atom_id res chain seq x y z
N VAL A 1 2.71 -28.39 -57.52
CA VAL A 1 3.55 -29.45 -56.93
C VAL A 1 4.60 -28.78 -56.03
N SER A 2 4.56 -29.10 -54.73
CA SER A 2 5.64 -29.01 -53.69
C SER A 2 6.61 -27.81 -53.68
N GLY A 3 6.96 -27.20 -52.55
CA GLY A 3 7.05 -27.76 -51.20
C GLY A 3 7.46 -26.68 -50.18
N LEU A 4 6.96 -26.78 -48.96
CA LEU A 4 7.66 -27.39 -47.81
C LEU A 4 8.79 -26.58 -47.16
N SER A 5 9.00 -25.31 -47.52
CA SER A 5 9.97 -24.46 -46.78
C SER A 5 9.39 -23.25 -46.02
N GLY A 6 8.06 -23.12 -45.94
CA GLY A 6 7.39 -21.99 -45.27
C GLY A 6 6.81 -22.27 -43.87
N ARG A 7 6.92 -23.50 -43.35
CA ARG A 7 6.23 -23.93 -42.11
C ARG A 7 7.15 -24.38 -40.97
N ARG A 8 8.42 -23.95 -40.95
CA ARG A 8 9.34 -24.28 -39.84
C ARG A 8 10.10 -23.10 -39.20
N LEU A 9 9.78 -21.86 -39.56
CA LEU A 9 10.37 -20.67 -38.91
C LEU A 9 9.35 -19.68 -38.31
N VAL A 10 8.09 -20.08 -38.19
CA VAL A 10 7.07 -19.27 -37.49
C VAL A 10 6.43 -20.15 -36.44
N PRO A 11 7.10 -20.34 -35.28
CA PRO A 11 6.45 -19.88 -34.04
C PRO A 11 7.46 -19.56 -32.93
N ARG A 12 8.24 -18.46 -33.02
CA ARG A 12 9.08 -18.00 -31.87
C ARG A 12 9.29 -16.49 -31.78
N ILE A 13 8.27 -15.67 -32.12
CA ILE A 13 8.36 -14.20 -31.94
C ILE A 13 7.29 -13.64 -30.98
N HIS A 14 6.33 -14.44 -30.51
CA HIS A 14 5.31 -13.98 -29.54
C HIS A 14 5.80 -13.87 -28.07
N TYR A 15 7.11 -13.91 -27.83
CA TYR A 15 7.73 -13.74 -26.50
C TYR A 15 8.80 -12.65 -26.46
N LEU A 16 8.71 -11.64 -27.33
CA LEU A 16 9.48 -10.42 -27.12
C LEU A 16 8.65 -9.48 -26.24
N GLN A 17 9.16 -9.18 -25.05
CA GLN A 17 8.76 -8.01 -24.27
C GLN A 17 8.56 -6.85 -25.25
N GLN A 18 7.36 -6.29 -25.29
CA GLN A 18 7.08 -5.13 -26.11
C GLN A 18 8.05 -4.03 -25.67
N ILE A 19 9.02 -3.72 -26.52
CA ILE A 19 9.98 -2.64 -26.27
C ILE A 19 9.15 -1.36 -26.16
N GLN A 20 9.05 -0.83 -24.94
CA GLN A 20 8.15 0.28 -24.63
C GLN A 20 8.60 1.60 -25.33
N ALA A 21 9.88 1.70 -25.67
CA ALA A 21 10.46 2.64 -26.64
C ALA A 21 11.93 2.28 -26.94
N VAL A 22 12.43 2.58 -28.14
CA VAL A 22 13.88 2.56 -28.46
C VAL A 22 14.37 4.01 -28.45
N ILE A 23 15.18 4.37 -27.46
CA ILE A 23 15.69 5.73 -27.29
C ILE A 23 17.15 5.76 -27.71
N ILE A 24 17.47 6.55 -28.74
CA ILE A 24 18.77 6.52 -29.43
C ILE A 24 19.65 7.70 -28.97
N LYS A 25 19.07 8.68 -28.25
CA LYS A 25 19.77 9.85 -27.73
C LYS A 25 19.82 9.82 -26.21
N SER A 26 21.02 10.03 -25.66
CA SER A 26 21.28 10.03 -24.21
C SER A 26 20.38 11.03 -23.45
N LYS A 27 20.13 12.21 -24.03
CA LYS A 27 19.28 13.24 -23.42
C LYS A 27 17.82 12.78 -23.26
N ASP A 28 17.25 12.19 -24.30
CA ASP A 28 15.87 11.70 -24.30
C ASP A 28 15.71 10.53 -23.30
N LEU A 29 16.76 9.73 -23.10
CA LEU A 29 16.78 8.66 -22.10
C LEU A 29 16.81 9.24 -20.68
N VAL A 30 17.61 10.28 -20.44
CA VAL A 30 17.66 10.99 -19.15
C VAL A 30 16.32 11.65 -18.85
N ASP A 31 15.70 12.31 -19.84
CA ASP A 31 14.40 12.97 -19.69
C ASP A 31 13.28 11.95 -19.42
N GLN A 32 13.31 10.78 -20.07
CA GLN A 32 12.34 9.70 -19.82
C GLN A 32 12.56 9.06 -18.45
N ILE A 33 13.81 8.79 -18.05
CA ILE A 33 14.13 8.30 -16.70
C ILE A 33 13.66 9.31 -15.66
N GLN A 34 13.91 10.61 -15.86
CA GLN A 34 13.45 11.65 -14.95
C GLN A 34 11.92 11.72 -14.91
N SER A 35 11.23 11.65 -16.05
CA SER A 35 9.76 11.63 -16.12
C SER A 35 9.17 10.40 -15.41
N ASP A 36 9.79 9.23 -15.56
CA ASP A 36 9.35 8.00 -14.89
C ASP A 36 9.64 8.02 -13.39
N GLN A 37 10.77 8.61 -12.97
CA GLN A 37 11.06 8.88 -11.57
C GLN A 37 10.05 9.89 -11.00
N ILE A 38 9.72 10.97 -11.71
CA ILE A 38 8.71 11.95 -11.30
C ILE A 38 7.33 11.30 -11.20
N LYS A 39 6.94 10.42 -12.12
CA LYS A 39 5.70 9.65 -12.03
C LYS A 39 5.69 8.72 -10.82
N ARG A 40 6.81 8.05 -10.51
CA ARG A 40 6.97 7.22 -9.30
C ARG A 40 6.92 8.05 -8.01
N ILE A 41 7.51 9.24 -8.03
CA ILE A 41 7.52 10.19 -6.91
C ILE A 41 6.14 10.81 -6.70
N LYS A 42 5.44 11.27 -7.75
CA LYS A 42 4.04 11.74 -7.65
C LYS A 42 3.09 10.65 -7.17
N LYS A 43 3.34 9.39 -7.56
CA LYS A 43 2.60 8.24 -7.08
C LYS A 43 2.86 7.93 -5.60
N LYS A 44 4.08 8.18 -5.10
CA LYS A 44 4.48 8.12 -3.68
C LYS A 44 4.01 9.34 -2.86
N ALA A 45 3.93 10.53 -3.45
CA ALA A 45 3.42 11.75 -2.82
C ALA A 45 1.91 11.67 -2.54
N ASN A 46 1.17 10.88 -3.35
CA ASN A 46 -0.22 10.54 -3.06
C ASN A 46 -0.39 9.54 -1.90
N GLU A 47 0.69 9.13 -1.23
CA GLU A 47 0.66 8.30 -0.01
C GLU A 47 0.76 9.18 1.25
N THR A 48 -0.08 10.21 1.37
CA THR A 48 -0.23 10.96 2.63
C THR A 48 -0.54 10.00 3.79
N LEU A 49 -0.02 10.29 5.00
CA LEU A 49 -0.27 9.40 6.12
C LEU A 49 -1.67 9.62 6.67
N SER A 50 -2.36 8.53 6.97
CA SER A 50 -3.64 8.57 7.66
C SER A 50 -3.39 8.60 9.15
N ILE A 51 -2.93 9.75 9.63
CA ILE A 51 -2.60 9.99 11.04
C ILE A 51 -3.80 10.60 11.76
N ASN A 52 -4.26 9.91 12.79
CA ASN A 52 -5.17 10.45 13.78
C ASN A 52 -4.39 10.82 15.04
N ILE A 53 -4.65 11.99 15.62
CA ILE A 53 -3.90 12.51 16.77
C ILE A 53 -4.79 12.51 18.02
N PHE A 54 -4.27 11.98 19.13
CA PHE A 54 -4.99 11.92 20.40
C PHE A 54 -4.65 13.12 21.29
N ASN A 55 -5.63 13.98 21.59
CA ASN A 55 -5.43 15.11 22.49
C ASN A 55 -5.86 14.74 23.92
N THR A 56 -4.92 14.61 24.86
CA THR A 56 -5.18 14.20 26.25
C THR A 56 -5.47 15.37 27.20
N GLU A 57 -5.38 16.63 26.74
CA GLU A 57 -5.44 17.80 27.62
C GLU A 57 -6.84 18.35 27.91
N GLN A 58 -7.90 17.77 27.34
CA GLN A 58 -9.27 18.20 27.64
C GLN A 58 -10.11 17.01 28.03
N GLY A 59 -10.51 16.97 29.30
CA GLY A 59 -11.55 16.09 29.85
C GLY A 59 -12.93 16.40 29.28
N GLN A 60 -13.08 16.36 27.96
CA GLN A 60 -14.32 16.59 27.26
C GLN A 60 -14.80 15.30 26.60
N SER A 61 -15.75 14.69 27.29
CA SER A 61 -16.78 13.78 26.76
C SER A 61 -16.30 12.51 26.05
N THR A 62 -17.03 11.43 26.30
CA THR A 62 -17.02 10.16 25.56
C THR A 62 -17.37 10.30 24.06
N THR A 63 -17.37 11.52 23.51
CA THR A 63 -17.66 11.86 22.12
C THR A 63 -16.55 12.65 21.42
N GLY A 64 -15.58 13.21 22.15
CA GLY A 64 -14.44 13.98 21.57
C GLY A 64 -13.12 13.20 21.56
N LEU A 65 -12.92 12.33 22.56
CA LEU A 65 -11.96 11.25 22.48
C LEU A 65 -12.53 10.12 21.62
N ASN A 66 -11.67 9.46 20.85
CA ASN A 66 -11.81 8.03 20.57
C ASN A 66 -12.79 7.55 19.47
N GLY A 67 -13.77 8.34 19.03
CA GLY A 67 -14.82 7.85 18.10
C GLY A 67 -14.28 7.24 16.81
N GLN A 68 -13.39 7.93 16.11
CA GLN A 68 -12.84 7.45 14.84
C GLN A 68 -11.87 6.28 14.99
N PHE A 69 -11.04 6.29 16.04
CA PHE A 69 -10.13 5.17 16.34
C PHE A 69 -10.91 3.92 16.74
N VAL A 70 -11.83 4.05 17.70
CA VAL A 70 -12.71 2.94 18.13
C VAL A 70 -13.53 2.44 16.96
N HIS A 71 -14.08 3.33 16.13
CA HIS A 71 -14.79 2.94 14.92
C HIS A 71 -13.90 2.14 13.95
N SER A 72 -12.67 2.59 13.70
CA SER A 72 -11.72 1.84 12.87
C SER A 72 -11.38 0.48 13.47
N GLN A 73 -11.12 0.40 14.77
CA GLN A 73 -10.83 -0.86 15.46
C GLN A 73 -12.02 -1.82 15.40
N LEU A 74 -13.24 -1.34 15.67
CA LEU A 74 -14.47 -2.14 15.57
C LEU A 74 -14.73 -2.60 14.13
N LEU A 75 -14.50 -1.74 13.14
CA LEU A 75 -14.63 -2.10 11.73
C LEU A 75 -13.67 -3.25 11.39
N ILE A 76 -12.39 -3.14 11.72
CA ILE A 76 -11.40 -4.19 11.46
C ILE A 76 -11.78 -5.48 12.21
N ASP A 77 -12.10 -5.40 13.50
CA ASP A 77 -12.51 -6.56 14.31
C ASP A 77 -13.78 -7.25 13.78
N CYS A 78 -14.74 -6.47 13.25
CA CYS A 78 -15.88 -7.03 12.54
C CYS A 78 -15.44 -7.79 11.29
N LEU A 79 -14.65 -7.18 10.41
CA LEU A 79 -14.18 -7.80 9.16
C LEU A 79 -13.40 -9.10 9.41
N LEU A 80 -12.55 -9.11 10.44
CA LEU A 80 -11.75 -10.29 10.80
C LEU A 80 -12.61 -11.46 11.31
N ARG A 81 -13.75 -11.18 11.95
CA ARG A 81 -14.67 -12.19 12.47
C ARG A 81 -15.75 -12.63 11.47
N MET A 82 -15.83 -11.99 10.30
CA MET A 82 -16.77 -12.42 9.27
C MET A 82 -16.38 -13.79 8.71
N ASN A 83 -17.38 -14.66 8.59
CA ASN A 83 -17.20 -15.97 7.97
C ASN A 83 -16.80 -15.79 6.50
N PRO A 84 -15.74 -16.49 6.02
CA PRO A 84 -15.40 -16.48 4.61
C PRO A 84 -16.56 -16.93 3.75
N THR A 85 -16.74 -16.29 2.60
CA THR A 85 -17.68 -16.76 1.57
C THR A 85 -16.92 -17.16 0.33
N THR A 86 -17.51 -18.00 -0.52
CA THR A 86 -16.83 -18.49 -1.72
C THR A 86 -16.77 -17.45 -2.84
N ILE A 87 -17.48 -16.32 -2.69
CA ILE A 87 -17.63 -15.31 -3.75
C ILE A 87 -16.82 -14.03 -3.50
N GLU A 88 -16.21 -13.85 -2.32
CA GLU A 88 -15.56 -12.58 -1.94
C GLU A 88 -14.45 -12.18 -2.93
N GLN A 89 -13.64 -13.16 -3.36
CA GLN A 89 -12.56 -12.94 -4.33
C GLN A 89 -13.10 -12.60 -5.73
N ASP A 90 -14.16 -13.26 -6.16
CA ASP A 90 -14.76 -13.03 -7.49
C ASP A 90 -15.40 -11.64 -7.58
N GLU A 91 -16.14 -11.25 -6.53
CA GLU A 91 -16.67 -9.88 -6.38
C GLU A 91 -15.54 -8.84 -6.44
N PHE A 92 -14.47 -9.07 -5.67
CA PHE A 92 -13.31 -8.20 -5.62
C PHE A 92 -12.65 -8.03 -6.99
N VAL A 93 -12.40 -9.15 -7.69
CA VAL A 93 -11.78 -9.15 -9.01
C VAL A 93 -12.66 -8.43 -10.03
N SER A 94 -13.98 -8.67 -10.00
CA SER A 94 -14.93 -8.01 -10.90
C SER A 94 -14.90 -6.49 -10.75
N VAL A 95 -14.96 -5.98 -9.52
CA VAL A 95 -14.90 -4.53 -9.25
C VAL A 95 -13.55 -3.96 -9.67
N CYS A 96 -12.43 -4.65 -9.39
CA CYS A 96 -11.10 -4.19 -9.79
C CYS A 96 -10.94 -4.14 -11.33
N LYS A 97 -11.51 -5.10 -12.06
CA LYS A 97 -11.47 -5.10 -13.54
C LYS A 97 -12.20 -3.89 -14.12
N GLU A 98 -13.31 -3.46 -13.53
CA GLU A 98 -14.02 -2.25 -13.98
C GLU A 98 -13.28 -0.97 -13.58
N GLU A 99 -12.76 -0.87 -12.34
CA GLU A 99 -11.97 0.28 -11.88
C GLU A 99 -10.74 0.54 -12.77
N TYR A 100 -10.07 -0.53 -13.21
CA TYR A 100 -8.88 -0.46 -14.05
C TYR A 100 -9.16 -0.69 -15.54
N LYS A 101 -10.39 -0.49 -15.98
CA LYS A 101 -10.77 -0.60 -17.39
C LYS A 101 -9.93 0.35 -18.25
N GLY A 102 -9.30 -0.20 -19.27
CA GLY A 102 -8.37 0.52 -20.14
C GLY A 102 -6.92 0.54 -19.66
N ASN A 103 -6.62 0.12 -18.42
CA ASN A 103 -5.25 -0.04 -17.94
C ASN A 103 -4.76 -1.49 -18.09
N GLN A 104 -4.23 -1.81 -19.28
CA GLN A 104 -3.78 -3.17 -19.62
C GLN A 104 -2.74 -3.76 -18.65
N HIS A 105 -1.89 -2.91 -18.07
CA HIS A 105 -0.88 -3.34 -17.10
C HIS A 105 -1.54 -3.84 -15.79
N GLU A 106 -2.45 -3.05 -15.21
CA GLU A 106 -3.15 -3.45 -13.98
C GLU A 106 -4.12 -4.61 -14.24
N LEU A 107 -4.80 -4.63 -15.39
CA LEU A 107 -5.66 -5.77 -15.79
C LEU A 107 -4.89 -7.08 -15.88
N SER A 108 -3.64 -7.07 -16.39
CA SER A 108 -2.77 -8.24 -16.39
C SER A 108 -2.47 -8.73 -14.97
N ILE A 109 -2.18 -7.81 -14.04
CA ILE A 109 -1.92 -8.15 -12.63
C ILE A 109 -3.19 -8.67 -11.95
N ILE A 110 -4.37 -8.12 -12.26
CA ILE A 110 -5.65 -8.60 -11.72
C ILE A 110 -5.93 -10.03 -12.21
N ASN A 111 -5.67 -10.33 -13.48
CA ASN A 111 -5.84 -11.68 -14.03
C ASN A 111 -4.83 -12.69 -13.42
N ASP A 112 -3.60 -12.24 -13.12
CA ASP A 112 -2.61 -13.02 -12.37
C ASP A 112 -3.09 -13.29 -10.93
N PHE A 113 -3.65 -12.27 -10.28
CA PHE A 113 -4.23 -12.37 -8.93
C PHE A 113 -5.38 -13.37 -8.90
N GLU A 114 -6.36 -13.24 -9.80
CA GLU A 114 -7.52 -14.13 -9.91
C GLU A 114 -7.13 -15.61 -10.00
N LYS A 115 -6.05 -15.92 -10.73
CA LYS A 115 -5.59 -17.30 -10.97
C LYS A 115 -4.65 -17.84 -9.89
N ASN A 116 -3.79 -16.99 -9.35
CA ASN A 116 -2.63 -17.42 -8.56
C ASN A 116 -2.66 -16.94 -7.09
N TYR A 117 -3.68 -16.17 -6.70
CA TYR A 117 -3.85 -15.77 -5.32
C TYR A 117 -4.09 -16.98 -4.42
N THR A 118 -3.39 -17.01 -3.29
CA THR A 118 -3.69 -17.92 -2.18
C THR A 118 -3.56 -17.17 -0.86
N PRO A 119 -4.33 -17.53 0.18
CA PRO A 119 -4.25 -16.92 1.49
C PRO A 119 -2.88 -16.97 2.17
N SER A 120 -1.95 -17.81 1.71
CA SER A 120 -0.56 -17.90 2.20
C SER A 120 0.40 -16.92 1.51
N ARG A 121 -0.06 -16.20 0.48
CA ARG A 121 0.72 -15.23 -0.30
C ARG A 121 0.19 -13.79 -0.20
N ALA A 122 -0.79 -13.51 0.66
CA ALA A 122 -1.31 -12.17 0.93
C ALA A 122 -0.22 -11.10 1.16
N ILE A 123 0.78 -11.33 2.05
CA ILE A 123 1.86 -10.35 2.25
C ILE A 123 2.63 -10.11 0.95
N TRP A 124 3.00 -11.17 0.21
CA TRP A 124 3.70 -11.03 -1.06
C TRP A 124 2.90 -10.22 -2.09
N TRP A 125 1.60 -10.47 -2.18
CA TRP A 125 0.67 -9.74 -3.04
C TRP A 125 0.51 -8.28 -2.63
N TYR A 126 0.52 -8.00 -1.34
CA TYR A 126 0.49 -6.66 -0.79
C TYR A 126 1.80 -5.91 -1.07
N THR A 127 2.97 -6.51 -0.83
CA THR A 127 4.25 -5.80 -0.97
C THR A 127 4.75 -5.69 -2.41
N ARG A 128 4.27 -6.53 -3.34
CA ARG A 128 4.67 -6.40 -4.75
C ARG A 128 4.12 -5.11 -5.38
N PRO A 129 4.82 -4.51 -6.36
CA PRO A 129 4.30 -3.36 -7.10
C PRO A 129 3.02 -3.71 -7.86
N SER A 130 1.85 -3.42 -7.27
CA SER A 130 0.53 -3.74 -7.83
C SER A 130 -0.52 -2.70 -7.40
N PHE A 131 -1.76 -2.88 -7.88
CA PHE A 131 -2.91 -2.11 -7.42
C PHE A 131 -3.27 -2.36 -5.95
N LEU A 132 -3.02 -3.57 -5.41
CA LEU A 132 -3.51 -4.01 -4.10
C LEU A 132 -3.09 -3.08 -2.96
N TYR A 133 -1.78 -2.88 -2.78
CA TYR A 133 -1.24 -1.97 -1.76
C TYR A 133 -1.86 -0.57 -1.85
N ARG A 134 -1.94 -0.03 -3.06
CA ARG A 134 -2.38 1.36 -3.29
C ARG A 134 -3.86 1.51 -3.02
N LEU A 135 -4.66 0.57 -3.53
CA LEU A 135 -6.11 0.62 -3.42
C LEU A 135 -6.55 0.34 -1.98
N LEU A 136 -5.93 -0.65 -1.30
CA LEU A 136 -6.21 -0.93 0.10
C LEU A 136 -5.82 0.22 1.01
N ASN A 137 -4.59 0.76 0.91
CA ASN A 137 -4.18 1.89 1.74
C ASN A 137 -4.99 3.16 1.44
N LYS A 138 -5.41 3.36 0.18
CA LYS A 138 -6.33 4.45 -0.16
C LYS A 138 -7.69 4.25 0.51
N ALA A 139 -8.27 3.04 0.44
CA ALA A 139 -9.55 2.71 1.04
C ALA A 139 -9.53 2.97 2.55
N LEU A 140 -8.49 2.48 3.23
CA LEU A 140 -8.25 2.67 4.65
C LEU A 140 -8.09 4.16 5.02
N ARG A 141 -7.32 4.92 4.23
CA ARG A 141 -7.09 6.36 4.43
C ARG A 141 -8.38 7.18 4.42
N ILE A 142 -9.20 6.97 3.40
CA ILE A 142 -10.44 7.74 3.23
C ILE A 142 -11.64 7.08 3.93
N GLN A 143 -11.41 5.99 4.66
CA GLN A 143 -12.43 5.17 5.32
C GLN A 143 -13.59 4.78 4.37
N ASN A 144 -13.26 4.40 3.13
CA ASN A 144 -14.27 3.92 2.18
C ASN A 144 -14.73 2.52 2.62
N ILE A 145 -15.86 2.47 3.33
CA ILE A 145 -16.38 1.24 3.95
C ILE A 145 -16.68 0.17 2.90
N ASP A 146 -17.28 0.54 1.76
CA ASP A 146 -17.62 -0.41 0.69
C ASP A 146 -16.36 -1.08 0.12
N LEU A 147 -15.31 -0.27 -0.12
CA LEU A 147 -14.05 -0.78 -0.63
C LEU A 147 -13.32 -1.61 0.43
N ILE A 148 -13.28 -1.16 1.69
CA ILE A 148 -12.71 -1.93 2.80
C ILE A 148 -13.43 -3.28 2.95
N TYR A 149 -14.76 -3.28 2.86
CA TYR A 149 -15.57 -4.49 2.90
C TYR A 149 -15.25 -5.41 1.71
N LEU A 150 -15.04 -4.86 0.52
CA LEU A 150 -14.59 -5.65 -0.63
C LEU A 150 -13.22 -6.31 -0.40
N PHE A 151 -12.32 -5.63 0.33
CA PHE A 151 -11.02 -6.16 0.75
C PHE A 151 -11.07 -7.11 1.96
N ARG A 152 -12.24 -7.38 2.57
CA ARG A 152 -12.37 -8.13 3.83
C ARG A 152 -11.61 -9.46 3.86
N PHE A 153 -11.69 -10.25 2.78
CA PHE A 153 -11.00 -11.55 2.68
C PHE A 153 -9.48 -11.36 2.68
N PHE A 154 -8.99 -10.36 1.96
CA PHE A 154 -7.57 -10.06 1.83
C PHE A 154 -7.01 -9.46 3.12
N ILE A 155 -7.77 -8.61 3.82
CA ILE A 155 -7.42 -8.08 5.14
C ILE A 155 -7.28 -9.21 6.15
N ARG A 156 -8.21 -10.16 6.17
CA ARG A 156 -8.16 -11.35 7.03
C ARG A 156 -6.93 -12.21 6.76
N ASP A 157 -6.63 -12.46 5.49
CA ASP A 157 -5.46 -13.24 5.09
C ASP A 157 -4.13 -12.52 5.42
N LEU A 158 -4.09 -11.20 5.22
CA LEU A 158 -2.96 -10.36 5.62
C LEU A 158 -2.74 -10.39 7.13
N HIS A 159 -3.79 -10.15 7.91
CA HIS A 159 -3.73 -10.17 9.37
C HIS A 159 -3.20 -11.51 9.88
N ARG A 160 -3.70 -12.63 9.34
CA ARG A 160 -3.20 -13.97 9.71
C ARG A 160 -1.70 -14.12 9.43
N GLN A 161 -1.22 -13.74 8.25
CA GLN A 161 0.21 -13.83 7.95
C GLN A 161 1.05 -12.87 8.79
N LEU A 162 0.56 -11.67 9.09
CA LEU A 162 1.29 -10.72 9.93
C LEU A 162 1.48 -11.26 11.35
N LEU A 163 0.47 -11.97 11.90
CA LEU A 163 0.61 -12.68 13.17
C LEU A 163 1.65 -13.82 13.09
N GLU A 164 1.71 -14.56 11.97
CA GLU A 164 2.72 -15.60 11.76
C GLU A 164 4.15 -15.05 11.70
N TYR A 165 4.33 -13.85 11.13
CA TYR A 165 5.64 -13.19 10.98
C TYR A 165 5.90 -12.10 12.03
N GLN A 166 5.12 -12.04 13.10
CA GLN A 166 5.28 -11.02 14.13
C GLN A 166 6.66 -11.14 14.80
N SER A 167 7.41 -10.03 14.80
CA SER A 167 8.69 -9.99 15.52
C SER A 167 8.45 -10.19 17.02
N LEU A 168 9.29 -11.00 17.66
CA LEU A 168 9.31 -11.16 19.13
C LEU A 168 10.21 -10.13 19.81
N ASN A 169 11.10 -9.50 19.04
CA ASN A 169 12.09 -8.55 19.52
C ASN A 169 11.65 -7.13 19.22
N VAL A 170 12.09 -6.20 20.07
CA VAL A 170 12.03 -4.77 19.77
C VAL A 170 12.93 -4.50 18.56
N ILE A 171 12.38 -3.84 17.55
CA ILE A 171 13.11 -3.48 16.33
C ILE A 171 12.97 -1.99 16.08
N ARG A 172 14.05 -1.39 15.59
CA ARG A 172 14.03 -0.02 15.07
C ARG A 172 13.84 -0.05 13.56
N VAL A 173 12.86 0.69 13.09
CA VAL A 173 12.51 0.78 11.67
C VAL A 173 12.37 2.23 11.23
N TYR A 174 12.54 2.45 9.92
CA TYR A 174 12.63 3.77 9.32
C TYR A 174 11.64 3.92 8.16
N ARG A 175 11.05 5.09 8.01
CA ARG A 175 10.21 5.42 6.86
C ARG A 175 10.43 6.86 6.43
N GLY A 176 10.84 7.06 5.17
CA GLY A 176 10.85 8.37 4.56
C GLY A 176 9.51 8.73 3.95
N GLN A 177 9.14 9.99 4.08
CA GLN A 177 7.88 10.53 3.59
C GLN A 177 8.07 11.98 3.14
N LEU A 178 7.47 12.33 2.01
CA LEU A 178 7.21 13.73 1.68
C LEU A 178 5.87 14.15 2.32
N MET A 179 5.88 15.22 3.10
CA MET A 179 4.73 15.67 3.89
C MET A 179 4.42 17.12 3.58
N ILE A 180 3.14 17.46 3.40
CA ILE A 180 2.73 18.85 3.19
C ILE A 180 2.90 19.63 4.50
N ASN A 181 3.25 20.91 4.41
CA ASN A 181 3.54 21.75 5.59
C ASN A 181 2.44 21.72 6.66
N ASP A 182 1.17 21.72 6.25
CA ASP A 182 0.03 21.65 7.20
C ASP A 182 -0.01 20.32 7.96
N GLU A 183 0.22 19.20 7.28
CA GLU A 183 0.30 17.86 7.89
C GLU A 183 1.50 17.78 8.85
N LEU A 184 2.63 18.37 8.47
CA LEU A 184 3.81 18.44 9.33
C LEU A 184 3.55 19.32 10.56
N GLN A 185 2.84 20.44 10.41
CA GLN A 185 2.51 21.31 11.52
C GLN A 185 1.59 20.61 12.52
N ILE A 186 0.60 19.86 12.03
CA ILE A 186 -0.26 19.01 12.86
C ILE A 186 0.58 18.02 13.69
N LEU A 187 1.63 17.41 13.12
CA LEU A 187 2.54 16.54 13.88
C LEU A 187 3.37 17.31 14.93
N LYS A 188 3.89 18.49 14.58
CA LYS A 188 4.64 19.33 15.52
C LYS A 188 3.79 19.77 16.71
N ASP A 189 2.53 20.12 16.47
CA ASP A 189 1.56 20.50 17.52
C ASP A 189 1.11 19.31 18.39
N SER A 190 1.62 18.12 18.08
CA SER A 190 1.24 16.86 18.69
C SER A 190 2.40 16.15 19.39
N ILE A 191 3.50 16.87 19.63
CA ILE A 191 4.58 16.40 20.48
C ILE A 191 4.03 16.08 21.87
N GLY A 192 4.38 14.91 22.40
CA GLY A 192 3.88 14.42 23.69
C GLY A 192 2.50 13.74 23.63
N LYS A 193 1.87 13.68 22.44
CA LYS A 193 0.57 13.03 22.23
C LYS A 193 0.73 11.65 21.60
N PHE A 194 -0.30 10.83 21.73
CA PHE A 194 -0.37 9.58 20.96
C PHE A 194 -0.83 9.87 19.52
N ILE A 195 -0.44 8.99 18.61
CA ILE A 195 -0.86 9.00 17.21
C ILE A 195 -1.35 7.59 16.83
N SER A 196 -2.47 7.50 16.13
CA SER A 196 -2.93 6.26 15.48
C SER A 196 -2.75 6.37 13.97
N ILE A 197 -2.34 5.27 13.36
CA ILE A 197 -2.20 5.14 11.91
C ILE A 197 -3.27 4.16 11.43
N ASN A 198 -4.21 4.63 10.62
CA ASN A 198 -5.33 3.79 10.17
C ASN A 198 -5.04 3.06 8.85
N SER A 199 -3.77 2.82 8.53
CA SER A 199 -3.34 2.15 7.32
C SER A 199 -2.09 1.34 7.61
N PHE A 200 -1.73 0.41 6.73
CA PHE A 200 -0.50 -0.36 6.89
C PHE A 200 0.73 0.54 6.73
N PHE A 201 1.57 0.54 7.76
CA PHE A 201 2.74 1.41 7.84
C PHE A 201 4.01 0.67 7.38
N SER A 202 4.26 0.68 6.08
CA SER A 202 5.45 0.04 5.50
C SER A 202 6.73 0.79 5.86
N THR A 203 7.72 0.08 6.40
CA THR A 203 8.99 0.62 6.89
C THR A 203 10.18 -0.20 6.38
N SER A 204 11.39 0.31 6.61
CA SER A 204 12.68 -0.29 6.25
C SER A 204 13.53 -0.48 7.51
N LEU A 205 14.28 -1.57 7.59
CA LEU A 205 15.34 -1.73 8.60
C LEU A 205 16.58 -0.88 8.28
N ASN A 206 16.75 -0.49 7.02
CA ASN A 206 17.86 0.33 6.56
C ASN A 206 17.42 1.81 6.49
N ARG A 207 18.08 2.64 7.30
CA ARG A 207 17.87 4.09 7.39
C ARG A 207 18.19 4.80 6.07
N ASP A 208 19.31 4.49 5.44
CA ASP A 208 19.76 5.14 4.20
C ASP A 208 18.76 4.92 3.06
N LEU A 209 18.19 3.71 2.97
CA LEU A 209 17.13 3.41 1.99
C LEU A 209 15.86 4.24 2.24
N ALA A 210 15.57 4.58 3.49
CA ALA A 210 14.43 5.42 3.85
C ALA A 210 14.66 6.90 3.53
N GLU A 211 15.91 7.36 3.33
CA GLU A 211 16.22 8.77 3.04
C GLU A 211 16.18 9.13 1.53
N VAL A 212 16.09 8.15 0.63
CA VAL A 212 16.25 8.33 -0.84
C VAL A 212 15.14 9.17 -1.52
N PHE A 213 14.14 9.68 -0.80
CA PHE A 213 13.04 10.44 -1.41
C PHE A 213 13.50 11.90 -1.73
N SER A 214 13.67 12.24 -3.02
CA SER A 214 13.97 13.59 -3.57
C SER A 214 12.78 14.11 -4.41
N ARG A 215 12.43 15.40 -4.57
CA ARG A 215 13.05 16.73 -4.36
C ARG A 215 12.12 17.63 -3.51
N ASP A 216 12.68 18.73 -3.02
CA ASP A 216 11.94 19.79 -2.34
C ASP A 216 10.99 20.49 -3.33
N SER A 217 9.78 20.74 -2.88
CA SER A 217 8.80 21.60 -3.53
C SER A 217 8.30 22.55 -2.46
N ASP A 218 8.03 23.81 -2.79
CA ASP A 218 7.80 24.91 -1.84
C ASP A 218 6.79 24.63 -0.70
N ASN A 219 5.92 23.63 -0.84
CA ASN A 219 4.88 23.28 0.13
C ASN A 219 5.04 21.90 0.81
N CYS A 220 6.16 21.19 0.59
CA CYS A 220 6.37 19.88 1.17
C CYS A 220 7.77 19.73 1.78
N GLU A 221 7.81 19.08 2.94
CA GLU A 221 9.02 18.79 3.71
C GLU A 221 9.31 17.29 3.71
N ARG A 222 10.59 16.94 3.77
CA ARG A 222 11.02 15.56 3.91
C ARG A 222 11.04 15.19 5.38
N VAL A 223 10.27 14.17 5.72
CA VAL A 223 10.16 13.64 7.08
C VAL A 223 10.71 12.22 7.08
N LEU A 224 11.63 11.95 8.01
CA LEU A 224 12.06 10.61 8.33
C LEU A 224 11.45 10.20 9.67
N PHE A 225 10.60 9.19 9.64
CA PHE A 225 10.11 8.52 10.84
C PHE A 225 11.16 7.50 11.30
N GLU A 226 11.55 7.60 12.56
CA GLU A 226 12.30 6.59 13.30
C GLU A 226 11.37 6.00 14.36
N ILE A 227 11.12 4.69 14.28
CA ILE A 227 10.08 4.02 15.07
C ILE A 227 10.69 2.84 15.80
N ASP A 228 10.56 2.83 17.12
CA ASP A 228 10.84 1.66 17.95
C ASP A 228 9.58 0.80 18.07
N ALA A 229 9.51 -0.27 17.28
CA ALA A 229 8.41 -1.23 17.33
C ALA A 229 8.67 -2.27 18.43
N ASN A 230 7.89 -2.19 19.50
CA ASN A 230 7.99 -3.10 20.64
C ASN A 230 6.79 -4.06 20.68
N PRO A 231 6.96 -5.35 20.34
CA PRO A 231 5.87 -6.33 20.33
C PRO A 231 5.37 -6.70 21.73
N GLN A 232 6.15 -6.42 22.79
CA GLN A 232 5.84 -6.81 24.17
C GLN A 232 4.92 -5.82 24.90
N LEU A 233 4.64 -4.65 24.30
CA LEU A 233 3.68 -3.68 24.85
C LEU A 233 2.21 -4.08 24.58
N THR A 234 1.96 -5.20 23.89
CA THR A 234 0.65 -5.66 23.43
C THR A 234 -0.21 -6.35 24.50
N ASN A 235 0.09 -6.18 25.80
CA ASN A 235 -0.69 -6.78 26.90
C ASN A 235 -2.14 -6.28 27.00
N GLU A 236 -2.57 -5.36 26.15
CA GLU A 236 -3.97 -5.00 25.96
C GLU A 236 -4.30 -5.04 24.46
N LYS A 237 -5.04 -6.09 24.05
CA LYS A 237 -5.74 -6.29 22.77
C LYS A 237 -5.55 -5.16 21.74
N THR A 238 -4.44 -5.19 21.01
CA THR A 238 -4.27 -4.35 19.82
C THR A 238 -4.19 -5.28 18.62
N ILE A 239 -5.17 -5.14 17.72
CA ILE A 239 -5.19 -5.80 16.42
C ILE A 239 -4.21 -5.03 15.53
N CYS A 240 -3.16 -5.71 15.05
CA CYS A 240 -2.13 -5.13 14.19
C CYS A 240 -2.67 -4.73 12.81
#